data_AF-A0A3M7HMW0-F1
#
_entry.id   AF-A0A3M7HMW0-F1
#
_cell.length_a   1.000
_cell.length_b   1.000
_cell.length_c   1.000
_cell.angle_alpha   90.00
_cell.angle_beta   90.00
_cell.angle_gamma   90.00
#
_symmetry.space_group_name_H-M   'P 1'
#
loop_
_entity.id
_entity.type
_entity.pdbx_description
1 polymer ?
#
loop_
_entity_poly.entity_id
_entity_poly.type
_entity_poly.pdbx_seq_one_letter_code
_entity_poly.pdbx_strand_id
1 'polypeptide(L)'
;MASTGKRASRPPYSEQQKFFIAYMRIIKHKSWAQIGDEYAVCFREGTSPRSKEGLTSVYYRVRKEWGLSNVNEAVVETSILDRWMVHSMAYNFDAHFLDHMGYDEPPVEDQLGWGWL
;
A
#
# COMPACT_ATOMS: atom_id res chain seq x y z
N MET A 1 -41.03 -3.31 -13.74
CA MET A 1 -39.77 -2.79 -14.32
C MET A 1 -38.89 -2.30 -13.17
N ALA A 2 -37.91 -3.07 -12.73
CA ALA A 2 -36.98 -2.68 -11.68
C ALA A 2 -35.59 -2.49 -12.30
N SER A 3 -35.04 -1.29 -12.17
CA SER A 3 -33.78 -0.89 -12.81
C SER A 3 -32.60 -1.70 -12.30
N THR A 4 -32.01 -2.53 -13.15
CA THR A 4 -30.71 -3.15 -12.93
C THR A 4 -29.60 -2.13 -13.18
N GLY A 5 -29.46 -1.16 -12.28
CA GLY A 5 -28.28 -0.31 -12.21
C GLY A 5 -27.10 -1.10 -11.68
N LYS A 6 -26.53 -2.02 -12.48
CA LYS A 6 -25.18 -2.55 -12.20
C LYS A 6 -24.26 -1.33 -12.23
N ARG A 7 -23.83 -0.85 -11.06
CA ARG A 7 -22.72 0.12 -10.99
C ARG A 7 -21.60 -0.45 -11.85
N ALA A 8 -21.14 0.33 -12.83
CA ALA A 8 -19.97 -0.03 -13.61
C ALA A 8 -18.89 -0.51 -12.65
N SER A 9 -18.41 -1.75 -12.82
CA SER A 9 -17.36 -2.29 -11.98
C SER A 9 -16.16 -1.37 -12.15
N ARG A 10 -15.79 -0.64 -11.08
CA ARG A 10 -14.56 0.15 -11.10
C ARG A 10 -13.40 -0.80 -11.43
N PRO A 11 -12.43 -0.38 -12.25
CA PRO A 11 -11.27 -1.20 -12.51
C PRO A 11 -10.62 -1.60 -11.17
N PRO A 12 -10.19 -2.87 -11.04
CA PRO A 12 -9.46 -3.32 -9.87
C PRO A 12 -8.20 -2.47 -9.67
N TYR A 13 -7.74 -2.36 -8.43
CA TYR A 13 -6.51 -1.64 -8.15
C TYR A 13 -5.33 -2.38 -8.78
N SER A 14 -4.46 -1.67 -9.49
CA SER A 14 -3.23 -2.25 -10.02
C SER A 14 -2.25 -2.59 -8.89
N GLU A 15 -1.25 -3.43 -9.17
CA GLU A 15 -0.23 -3.77 -8.18
C GLU A 15 0.56 -2.54 -7.71
N GLN A 16 0.84 -1.57 -8.61
CA GLN A 16 1.44 -0.29 -8.24
C GLN A 16 0.57 0.49 -7.24
N GLN A 17 -0.76 0.51 -7.44
CA GLN A 17 -1.67 1.19 -6.53
C GLN A 17 -1.79 0.48 -5.19
N LYS A 18 -1.82 -0.86 -5.19
CA LYS A 18 -1.80 -1.66 -3.96
C LYS A 18 -0.53 -1.40 -3.15
N PHE A 19 0.63 -1.43 -3.82
CA PHE A 19 1.92 -1.13 -3.24
C PHE A 19 1.98 0.28 -2.67
N PHE A 20 1.57 1.29 -3.43
CA PHE A 20 1.51 2.67 -2.96
C PHE A 20 0.72 2.80 -1.65
N ILE A 21 -0.47 2.19 -1.59
CA ILE A 21 -1.33 2.25 -0.40
C ILE A 21 -0.67 1.58 0.81
N ALA A 22 -0.10 0.38 0.63
CA ALA A 22 0.56 -0.34 1.71
C ALA A 22 1.82 0.41 2.18
N TYR A 23 2.64 0.87 1.26
CA TYR A 23 3.87 1.62 1.53
C TYR A 23 3.59 2.91 2.30
N MET A 24 2.67 3.75 1.82
CA MET A 24 2.36 5.01 2.48
C MET A 24 1.78 4.80 3.88
N ARG A 25 1.03 3.70 4.09
CA ARG A 25 0.41 3.42 5.39
C ARG A 25 1.38 2.80 6.40
N ILE A 26 2.22 1.86 5.96
CA ILE A 26 3.08 1.04 6.83
C ILE A 26 4.46 1.67 7.00
N ILE A 27 5.07 2.18 5.92
CA ILE A 27 6.42 2.74 5.94
C ILE A 27 6.38 4.24 6.27
N LYS A 28 5.60 5.02 5.52
CA LYS A 28 5.54 6.48 5.70
C LYS A 28 4.57 6.93 6.80
N HIS A 29 3.85 5.99 7.43
CA HIS A 29 2.88 6.22 8.51
C HIS A 29 1.81 7.30 8.22
N LYS A 30 1.45 7.50 6.96
CA LYS A 30 0.51 8.56 6.56
C LYS A 30 -0.93 8.24 6.97
N SER A 31 -1.70 9.29 7.23
CA SER A 31 -3.14 9.19 7.44
C SER A 31 -3.87 8.90 6.12
N TRP A 32 -5.10 8.38 6.19
CA TRP A 32 -5.89 8.10 4.98
C TRP A 32 -6.17 9.33 4.12
N ALA A 33 -6.28 10.51 4.74
CA ALA A 33 -6.48 11.77 4.02
C ALA A 33 -5.24 12.09 3.17
N GLN A 34 -4.06 12.09 3.79
CA GLN A 34 -2.77 12.31 3.09
C GLN A 34 -2.54 11.27 1.99
N ILE A 35 -2.84 9.99 2.25
CA ILE A 35 -2.73 8.94 1.23
C ILE A 35 -3.66 9.23 0.04
N GLY A 36 -4.89 9.70 0.29
CA GLY A 36 -5.83 10.06 -0.76
C GLY A 36 -5.34 11.22 -1.63
N ASP A 37 -4.82 12.26 -1.01
CA ASP A 37 -4.27 13.43 -1.70
C ASP A 37 -3.07 13.05 -2.59
N GLU A 38 -2.13 12.27 -2.05
CA GLU A 38 -0.95 11.85 -2.79
C GLU A 38 -1.24 10.79 -3.85
N TYR A 39 -2.21 9.90 -3.61
CA TYR A 39 -2.70 8.96 -4.61
C TYR A 39 -3.25 9.72 -5.83
N ALA A 40 -4.02 10.78 -5.60
CA ALA A 40 -4.56 11.60 -6.67
C ALA A 40 -3.46 12.33 -7.47
N VAL A 41 -2.28 12.56 -6.88
CA VAL A 41 -1.11 13.10 -7.59
C VAL A 41 -0.37 12.02 -8.37
N CYS A 42 -0.13 10.85 -7.76
CA CYS A 42 0.66 9.77 -8.39
C CYS A 42 -0.10 9.06 -9.52
N PHE A 43 -1.43 9.04 -9.48
CA PHE A 43 -2.27 8.31 -10.44
C PHE A 43 -3.24 9.22 -11.20
N ARG A 44 -2.84 10.48 -11.46
CA ARG A 44 -3.67 11.51 -12.14
C ARG A 44 -4.30 11.03 -13.44
N GLU A 45 -3.57 10.25 -14.23
CA GLU A 45 -4.04 9.75 -15.51
C GLU A 45 -4.85 8.46 -15.32
N GLY A 46 -6.12 8.51 -15.74
CA GLY A 46 -6.95 7.31 -15.85
C GLY A 46 -7.55 6.77 -14.55
N THR A 47 -7.38 7.45 -13.40
CA THR A 47 -8.01 7.01 -12.15
C THR A 47 -8.84 8.10 -11.47
N SER A 48 -10.02 7.72 -10.98
CA SER A 48 -10.82 8.62 -10.14
C SER A 48 -10.21 8.73 -8.74
N PRO A 49 -10.35 9.89 -8.08
CA PRO A 49 -10.02 10.04 -6.67
C PRO A 49 -10.63 8.91 -5.83
N ARG A 50 -9.84 8.37 -4.90
CA ARG A 50 -10.27 7.26 -4.04
C ARG A 50 -10.74 7.80 -2.70
N SER A 51 -11.91 7.33 -2.26
CA SER A 51 -12.40 7.64 -0.92
C SER A 51 -11.59 6.90 0.13
N LYS A 52 -11.65 7.39 1.38
CA LYS A 52 -11.07 6.73 2.54
C LYS A 52 -11.47 5.26 2.65
N GLU A 53 -12.75 4.95 2.45
CA GLU A 53 -13.29 3.59 2.51
C GLU A 53 -12.71 2.72 1.40
N GLY A 54 -12.51 3.28 0.21
CA GLY A 54 -11.88 2.61 -0.91
C GLY A 54 -10.43 2.23 -0.61
N LEU A 55 -9.64 3.17 -0.11
CA LEU A 55 -8.25 2.94 0.28
C LEU A 55 -8.15 1.93 1.43
N THR A 56 -9.00 2.08 2.45
CA THR A 56 -9.06 1.18 3.60
C THR A 56 -9.40 -0.26 3.19
N SER A 57 -10.39 -0.44 2.30
CA SER A 57 -10.77 -1.76 1.80
C SER A 57 -9.67 -2.44 0.99
N VAL A 58 -8.89 -1.67 0.22
CA VAL A 58 -7.73 -2.22 -0.49
C VAL A 58 -6.63 -2.58 0.48
N TYR A 59 -6.34 -1.71 1.44
CA TYR A 59 -5.32 -1.96 2.45
C TYR A 59 -5.54 -3.28 3.19
N TYR A 60 -6.77 -3.56 3.65
CA TYR A 60 -7.07 -4.84 4.29
C TYR A 60 -6.90 -6.04 3.37
N ARG A 61 -7.25 -5.90 2.07
CA ARG A 61 -7.02 -6.95 1.07
C ARG A 61 -5.53 -7.19 0.85
N VAL A 62 -4.76 -6.14 0.68
CA VAL A 62 -3.30 -6.21 0.50
C VAL A 62 -2.65 -6.87 1.71
N ARG A 63 -3.05 -6.51 2.94
CA ARG A 63 -2.53 -7.18 4.14
C ARG A 63 -2.78 -8.68 4.12
N LYS A 64 -4.00 -9.10 3.76
CA LYS A 64 -4.34 -10.52 3.63
C LYS A 64 -3.57 -11.20 2.47
N GLU A 65 -3.51 -10.56 1.31
CA GLU A 65 -2.86 -11.09 0.10
C GLU A 65 -1.36 -11.29 0.30
N TRP A 66 -0.70 -10.38 1.03
CA TRP A 66 0.74 -10.39 1.24
C TRP A 66 1.17 -11.03 2.57
N GLY A 67 0.24 -11.63 3.31
CA GLY A 67 0.52 -12.27 4.59
C GLY A 67 0.99 -11.30 5.68
N LEU A 68 0.63 -10.02 5.59
CA LEU A 68 0.89 -9.02 6.61
C LEU A 68 -0.02 -9.26 7.81
N SER A 69 0.43 -8.80 8.97
CA SER A 69 -0.27 -8.99 10.25
C SER A 69 -1.67 -8.36 10.23
N ASN A 70 -2.61 -8.75 11.10
CA ASN A 70 -3.86 -8.00 11.17
C ASN A 70 -3.64 -6.60 11.77
N VAL A 71 -4.47 -5.63 11.41
CA VAL A 71 -4.30 -4.22 11.89
C VAL A 71 -4.35 -4.12 13.42
N ASN A 72 -5.05 -5.03 14.09
CA ASN A 72 -5.18 -5.08 15.55
C ASN A 72 -4.12 -5.96 16.24
N GLU A 73 -3.29 -6.66 15.47
CA GLU A 73 -2.27 -7.60 15.97
C GLU A 73 -0.83 -7.09 15.72
N ALA A 74 -0.70 -5.86 15.23
CA ALA A 74 0.59 -5.22 15.00
C ALA A 74 1.25 -4.87 16.35
N VAL A 75 2.10 -5.77 16.83
CA VAL A 75 3.11 -5.55 17.88
C VAL A 75 4.43 -5.13 17.22
N VAL A 76 5.42 -4.69 18.01
CA VAL A 76 6.69 -4.15 17.48
C VAL A 76 7.40 -5.14 16.53
N GLU A 77 7.43 -6.43 16.86
CA GLU A 77 8.07 -7.46 16.03
C GLU A 77 7.32 -7.72 14.72
N THR A 78 5.98 -7.79 14.75
CA THR A 78 5.16 -7.95 13.54
C THR A 78 5.19 -6.72 12.65
N SER A 79 5.45 -5.54 13.23
CA SER A 79 5.72 -4.31 12.48
C SER A 79 7.02 -4.42 11.66
N ILE A 80 8.08 -5.08 12.15
CA ILE A 80 9.34 -5.24 11.40
C ILE A 80 9.13 -6.14 10.18
N LEU A 81 8.48 -7.30 10.38
CA LEU A 81 8.19 -8.23 9.28
C LEU A 81 7.30 -7.61 8.21
N ASP A 82 6.26 -6.87 8.62
CA ASP A 82 5.38 -6.16 7.69
C ASP A 82 6.16 -5.11 6.88
N ARG A 83 7.03 -4.32 7.52
CA ARG A 83 7.88 -3.33 6.85
C ARG A 83 8.79 -4.00 5.82
N TRP A 84 9.47 -5.08 6.21
CA TRP A 84 10.37 -5.80 5.32
C TRP A 84 9.65 -6.41 4.13
N MET A 85 8.49 -7.03 4.35
CA MET A 85 7.65 -7.55 3.27
C MET A 85 7.27 -6.45 2.27
N VAL A 86 6.84 -5.28 2.78
CA VAL A 86 6.51 -4.14 1.92
C VAL A 86 7.74 -3.66 1.14
N HIS A 87 8.92 -3.56 1.75
CA HIS A 87 10.15 -3.20 1.02
C HIS A 87 10.54 -4.25 -0.02
N SER A 88 10.37 -5.54 0.28
CA SER A 88 10.62 -6.64 -0.68
C SER A 88 9.68 -6.58 -1.89
N MET A 89 8.45 -6.07 -1.73
CA MET A 89 7.55 -5.87 -2.88
C MET A 89 8.04 -4.80 -3.85
N ALA A 90 8.90 -3.86 -3.41
CA ALA A 90 9.43 -2.79 -4.25
C ALA A 90 10.24 -3.33 -5.45
N TYR A 91 10.89 -4.48 -5.30
CA TYR A 91 11.68 -5.12 -6.37
C TYR A 91 10.85 -5.51 -7.61
N ASN A 92 9.52 -5.53 -7.51
CA ASN A 92 8.64 -5.82 -8.63
C ASN A 92 8.31 -4.58 -9.49
N PHE A 93 8.78 -3.40 -9.12
CA PHE A 93 8.46 -2.15 -9.80
C PHE A 93 9.70 -1.44 -10.33
N ASP A 94 9.52 -0.69 -11.40
CA ASP A 94 10.60 0.08 -12.01
C ASP A 94 11.00 1.31 -11.15
N ALA A 95 12.25 1.74 -11.31
CA ALA A 95 12.80 2.84 -10.56
C ALA A 95 12.06 4.18 -10.78
N HIS A 96 11.50 4.40 -11.97
CA HIS A 96 10.76 5.64 -12.26
C HIS A 96 9.47 5.71 -11.43
N PHE A 97 8.72 4.62 -11.33
CA PHE A 97 7.56 4.55 -10.44
C PHE A 97 7.95 4.76 -8.97
N LEU A 98 8.98 4.06 -8.50
CA LEU A 98 9.43 4.14 -7.11
C LEU A 98 9.88 5.56 -6.73
N ASP A 99 10.67 6.21 -7.58
CA ASP A 99 11.09 7.60 -7.42
C ASP A 99 9.87 8.54 -7.42
N HIS A 100 8.95 8.37 -8.38
CA HIS A 100 7.77 9.20 -8.51
C HIS A 100 6.88 9.21 -7.25
N MET A 101 6.75 8.06 -6.57
CA MET A 101 5.98 7.97 -5.32
C MET A 101 6.78 8.34 -4.06
N GLY A 102 8.06 8.69 -4.18
CA GLY A 102 8.93 9.03 -3.06
C GLY A 102 9.29 7.83 -2.18
N TYR A 103 9.65 6.71 -2.81
CA TYR A 103 10.14 5.53 -2.13
C TYR A 103 11.50 5.79 -1.46
N ASP A 104 11.58 5.49 -0.16
CA ASP A 104 12.81 5.38 0.61
C ASP A 104 13.20 3.89 0.71
N GLU A 105 14.49 3.60 0.50
CA GLU A 105 15.07 2.28 0.77
C GLU A 105 14.91 1.88 2.24
N PRO A 106 14.84 0.57 2.55
CA PRO A 106 14.72 0.09 3.92
C PRO A 106 15.92 0.56 4.75
N PRO A 107 15.71 1.06 5.99
CA PRO A 107 16.80 1.47 6.86
C PRO A 107 17.69 0.27 7.19
N VAL A 108 18.99 0.52 7.36
CA VAL A 108 20.00 -0.54 7.64
C VAL A 108 19.63 -1.37 8.88
N GLU A 109 18.97 -0.76 9.86
CA GLU A 109 18.47 -1.42 11.09
C GLU A 109 17.43 -2.51 10.78
N ASP A 110 16.58 -2.32 9.77
CA ASP A 110 15.61 -3.32 9.31
C ASP A 110 16.28 -4.44 8.48
N GLN A 111 17.52 -4.24 8.03
CA GLN A 111 18.33 -5.25 7.33
C GLN A 111 19.13 -6.12 8.32
N LEU A 112 19.51 -5.57 9.48
CA LEU A 112 20.40 -6.21 10.46
C LEU A 112 19.68 -7.11 11.49
N GLY A 113 18.35 -7.13 11.52
CA GLY A 113 17.56 -7.98 12.43
C GLY A 113 17.79 -9.49 12.31
N TRP A 114 18.53 -9.93 11.29
CA TRP A 114 18.88 -11.34 11.02
C TRP A 114 20.39 -11.63 11.01
N GLY A 115 21.23 -10.67 11.41
CA GLY A 115 22.69 -10.86 11.44
C GLY A 115 23.22 -11.70 12.62
N TRP A 116 22.35 -12.11 13.55
CA TRP A 116 22.74 -12.80 14.79
C TRP A 116 21.74 -13.86 15.27
N LEU A 117 21.14 -14.64 14.36
CA LEU A 117 20.42 -15.87 14.69
C LEU A 117 20.90 -17.04 13.84
#